data_AF-A0A4R8L2B7-F1
#
_entry.id   AF-A0A4R8L2B7-F1
#
_cell.length_a   1.000
_cell.length_b   1.000
_cell.length_c   1.000
_cell.angle_alpha   90.00
_cell.angle_beta   90.00
_cell.angle_gamma   90.00
#
_symmetry.space_group_name_H-M   'P 1'
#
loop_
_entity.id
_entity.type
_entity.pdbx_description
1 polymer ?
#
loop_
_entity_poly.entity_id
_entity_poly.type
_entity_poly.pdbx_seq_one_letter_code
_entity_poly.pdbx_strand_id
1 'polypeptide(L)' 'MQCPTCGEYGDLLHATVKKTGQAVIVCTECDLLWAHPQQDIDPARASDVELFLAQAGLEPDWQELQLGARVPPPPSA' A
#
# COMPACT_ATOMS: atom_id res chain seq x y z
N MET A 1 8.64 -3.16 7.37
CA MET A 1 7.97 -4.47 7.28
C MET A 1 8.13 -4.92 5.84
N GLN A 2 8.45 -6.19 5.62
CA GLN A 2 8.57 -6.75 4.26
C GLN A 2 7.18 -7.05 3.70
N CYS A 3 7.03 -6.90 2.39
CA CYS A 3 5.80 -7.26 1.70
C CYS A 3 5.57 -8.79 1.80
N PRO A 4 4.39 -9.26 2.22
CA PRO A 4 4.14 -10.70 2.32
C PRO A 4 3.98 -11.37 0.94
N THR A 5 3.81 -10.61 -0.14
CA THR A 5 3.60 -11.14 -1.49
C THR A 5 4.91 -11.28 -2.29
N CYS A 6 5.78 -10.27 -2.24
CA CYS A 6 7.10 -10.33 -2.88
C CYS A 6 8.25 -10.59 -1.88
N GLY A 7 7.97 -10.78 -0.60
CA GLY A 7 8.96 -11.16 0.41
C GLY A 7 10.00 -10.07 0.67
N GLU A 8 11.28 -10.45 0.68
CA GLU A 8 12.39 -9.57 1.05
C GLU A 8 12.68 -8.44 0.05
N TYR A 9 12.12 -8.51 -1.15
CA TYR A 9 12.37 -7.54 -2.20
C TYR A 9 11.64 -6.21 -1.94
N GLY A 10 10.43 -6.25 -1.37
CA GLY A 10 9.57 -5.07 -1.25
C GLY A 10 9.36 -4.55 0.15
N ASP A 11 9.47 -3.23 0.30
CA ASP A 11 9.14 -2.52 1.53
C ASP A 11 7.71 -2.00 1.54
N LEU A 12 7.06 -2.13 2.68
CA LEU A 12 5.75 -1.54 2.92
C LEU A 12 5.88 -0.11 3.45
N LEU A 13 5.25 0.83 2.76
CA LEU A 13 5.15 2.23 3.17
C LEU A 13 3.71 2.60 3.46
N HIS A 14 3.50 3.48 4.44
CA HIS A 14 2.24 4.21 4.52
C HIS A 14 2.17 5.17 3.34
N ALA A 15 0.99 5.30 2.74
CA ALA A 15 0.71 6.30 1.73
C ALA A 15 -0.67 6.91 1.95
N THR A 16 -0.89 8.07 1.35
CA THR A 16 -2.19 8.74 1.34
C THR A 16 -2.58 9.05 -0.10
N VAL A 17 -3.78 8.68 -0.51
CA VAL A 17 -4.33 9.09 -1.80
C VAL A 17 -4.60 10.60 -1.75
N LYS A 18 -3.86 11.40 -2.53
CA LYS A 18 -3.83 12.86 -2.43
C LYS A 18 -5.21 13.50 -2.55
N LYS A 19 -6.03 13.02 -3.49
CA LYS A 19 -7.35 13.60 -3.78
C LYS A 19 -8.40 13.29 -2.71
N THR A 20 -8.35 12.11 -2.09
CA THR A 20 -9.37 11.66 -1.14
C THR A 20 -8.93 11.76 0.32
N GLY A 21 -7.63 11.89 0.58
CA GLY A 21 -7.05 11.79 1.91
C GLY A 21 -7.08 10.37 2.49
N GLN A 22 -7.44 9.35 1.70
CA GLN A 22 -7.52 7.98 2.20
C GLN A 22 -6.11 7.44 2.47
N ALA A 23 -5.88 6.99 3.69
CA ALA A 23 -4.66 6.28 4.07
C ALA A 23 -4.68 4.85 3.52
N VAL A 24 -3.57 4.42 2.94
CA VAL A 24 -3.33 3.07 2.41
C VAL A 24 -1.91 2.64 2.77
N ILE A 25 -1.61 1.36 2.60
CA ILE A 25 -0.24 0.84 2.65
C ILE A 25 0.11 0.34 1.25
N VAL A 26 1.33 0.61 0.77
CA VAL A 26 1.80 0.20 -0.56
C VAL A 26 3.13 -0.54 -0.46
N CYS A 27 3.36 -1.48 -1.37
CA CYS A 27 4.65 -2.10 -1.58
C CYS A 27 5.41 -1.35 -2.69
N THR A 28 6.70 -1.06 -2.46
CA THR A 28 7.53 -0.31 -3.42
C THR A 28 7.97 -1.09 -4.67
N GLU A 29 7.78 -2.41 -4.71
CA GLU A 29 8.34 -3.25 -5.78
C GLU A 29 7.31 -4.00 -6.63
N CYS A 30 6.13 -4.29 -6.09
CA CYS A 30 5.15 -5.16 -6.76
C CYS A 30 3.81 -4.50 -7.00
N ASP A 31 3.73 -3.17 -6.85
CA ASP A 31 2.54 -2.35 -7.10
C ASP A 31 1.28 -2.80 -6.35
N LEU A 32 1.44 -3.54 -5.26
CA LEU A 32 0.35 -3.94 -4.39
C LEU A 32 0.11 -2.92 -3.28
N LEU A 33 -1.16 -2.76 -2.92
CA LEU A 33 -1.62 -1.94 -1.82
C LEU A 33 -2.65 -2.64 -0.94
N TRP A 34 -2.77 -2.14 0.28
CA TRP A 34 -3.79 -2.49 1.26
C TRP A 34 -4.59 -1.23 1.62
N ALA A 35 -5.88 -1.25 1.30
CA ALA A 35 -6.76 -0.07 1.41
C ALA A 35 -7.09 0.34 2.87
N HIS A 36 -6.85 -0.54 3.84
CA HIS A 36 -7.17 -0.34 5.25
C HIS A 36 -5.94 -0.55 6.13
N PRO A 37 -5.13 0.49 6.39
CA PRO A 37 -3.89 0.39 7.17
C PRO A 37 -4.05 -0.14 8.59
N GLN A 38 -5.26 -0.09 9.15
CA GLN A 38 -5.57 -0.59 10.49
C GLN A 38 -5.85 -2.10 10.53
N GLN A 39 -5.99 -2.74 9.37
CA GLN A 39 -6.16 -4.19 9.26
C GLN A 39 -4.81 -4.88 9.09
N ASP A 40 -4.76 -6.17 9.39
CA ASP A 40 -3.58 -6.99 9.13
C ASP A 40 -3.23 -7.00 7.64
N ILE A 41 -1.92 -6.99 7.36
CA ILE A 41 -1.38 -7.08 6.01
C ILE A 41 -1.48 -8.54 5.54
N ASP A 42 -2.57 -8.83 4.83
CA ASP A 42 -2.88 -10.15 4.26
C ASP A 42 -2.79 -10.09 2.73
N PRO A 43 -2.02 -10.97 2.05
CA PRO A 43 -2.00 -11.06 0.60
C PRO A 43 -3.39 -11.19 -0.05
N ALA A 44 -4.36 -11.83 0.62
CA ALA A 44 -5.72 -12.00 0.10
C ALA A 44 -6.53 -10.69 0.03
N ARG A 45 -6.08 -9.64 0.72
CA ARG A 45 -6.69 -8.30 0.71
C ARG A 45 -5.89 -7.28 -0.09
N ALA A 46 -4.76 -7.69 -0.66
CA ALA A 46 -3.97 -6.82 -1.51
C ALA A 46 -4.72 -6.54 -2.82
N SER A 47 -4.53 -5.34 -3.35
CA SER A 47 -5.01 -4.93 -4.66
C SER A 47 -3.90 -4.22 -5.39
N ASP A 48 -3.93 -4.26 -6.72
CA ASP A 48 -3.02 -3.49 -7.54
C ASP A 48 -3.29 -1.97 -7.39
N VAL A 49 -2.22 -1.16 -7.37
CA VAL A 49 -2.28 0.30 -7.22
C VAL A 49 -3.06 0.95 -8.35
N GLU A 50 -2.78 0.60 -9.60
CA GLU A 50 -3.44 1.15 -10.77
C GLU A 50 -4.93 0.80 -10.76
N LEU A 51 -5.27 -0.46 -10.48
CA LEU A 51 -6.66 -0.91 -10.42
C LEU A 51 -7.45 -0.18 -9.32
N PHE A 52 -6.86 -0.05 -8.14
CA PHE A 52 -7.51 0.62 -7.01
C PHE A 52 -7.79 2.11 -7.31
N LEU A 53 -6.81 2.82 -7.87
CA LEU A 53 -6.96 4.23 -8.25
C LEU A 53 -8.01 4.39 -9.36
N ALA A 54 -7.98 3.52 -10.39
CA ALA A 54 -8.96 3.53 -11.47
C ALA A 54 -10.39 3.27 -10.95
N GLN A 55 -10.57 2.32 -10.02
CA GLN A 55 -11.87 2.07 -9.37
C GLN A 55 -12.35 3.25 -8.52
N ALA A 56 -11.43 4.04 -7.97
CA ALA A 56 -11.74 5.29 -7.28
C ALA A 56 -11.99 6.48 -8.24
N GLY A 57 -11.93 6.25 -9.57
CA GLY A 57 -12.10 7.30 -10.58
C GLY A 57 -10.92 8.28 -10.65
N LEU A 58 -9.72 7.81 -10.29
CA LEU A 58 -8.46 8.56 -10.33
C LEU A 58 -7.61 8.09 -11.51
N GLU A 59 -6.60 8.88 -11.84
CA GLU A 59 -5.57 8.44 -12.77
C GLU A 59 -4.79 7.28 -12.12
N PRO A 60 -4.54 6.16 -12.84
CA PRO A 60 -3.79 5.02 -12.34
C PRO A 60 -2.28 5.35 -12.33
N ASP A 61 -1.88 6.38 -11.59
CA ASP A 61 -0.49 6.83 -11.51
C ASP A 61 -0.08 6.98 -10.04
N TRP A 62 1.13 6.52 -9.71
CA TRP A 62 1.72 6.64 -8.38
C TRP A 62 1.83 8.09 -7.89
N GLN A 63 1.82 9.08 -8.78
CA GLN A 63 1.76 10.50 -8.46
C GLN A 63 0.46 10.90 -7.75
N GLU A 64 -0.60 10.10 -7.82
CA GLU A 64 -1.81 10.31 -7.01
C GLU A 64 -1.61 9.93 -5.54
N LEU A 65 -0.50 9.25 -5.21
CA LEU A 65 -0.14 8.86 -3.85
C LEU A 65 0.90 9.83 -3.26
N GLN A 66 0.69 10.16 -1.99
CA GLN A 66 1.71 10.78 -1.15
C GLN A 66 2.32 9.69 -0.28
N LEU A 67 3.59 9.35 -0.55
CA LEU A 67 4.32 8.35 0.22
C LEU A 67 4.77 8.90 1.58
N GLY A 68 4.69 8.06 2.60
CA GLY A 68 5.04 8.36 3.98
C GLY A 68 6.07 7.39 4.55
N ALA A 69 6.03 7.19 5.86
CA ALA A 69 7.00 6.38 6.58
C ALA A 69 6.81 4.87 6.32
N ARG A 70 7.92 4.13 6.36
CA ARG A 70 7.93 2.66 6.33
C ARG A 70 7.09 2.08 7.46
N VAL A 71 6.29 1.06 7.15
CA VAL A 71 5.52 0.31 8.15
C VAL A 71 6.50 -0.42 9.07
N PRO A 72 6.45 -0.21 10.40
CA PRO A 72 7.33 -0.92 11.32
C PRO A 72 7.05 -2.43 11.27
N PRO A 73 8.05 -3.30 11.46
CA PRO A 73 7.78 -4.72 11.66
C PRO A 73 6.86 -4.90 12.88
N PRO A 74 6.04 -5.97 12.91
CA PRO A 74 5.22 -6.24 14.09
C PRO A 74 6.16 -6.46 15.29
N PRO A 75 5.76 -6.06 16.51
CA PRO A 75 6.58 -6.28 17.69
C PRO A 75 6.85 -7.78 17.83
N SER A 76 8.12 -8.15 17.94
CA SER A 76 8.51 -9.53 18.25
C SER A 76 7.93 -9.89 19.62
N ALA A 77 7.11 -10.94 19.66
CA ALA A 77 6.60 -11.53 20.90
C ALA A 77 7.71 -12.27 21.66
#